data_AF-A0A6T9YP08-F1
#
_entry.id   AF-A0A6T9YP08-F1
#
_cell.length_a   1.000
_cell.length_b   1.000
_cell.length_c   1.000
_cell.angle_alpha   90.00
_cell.angle_beta   90.00
_cell.angle_gamma   90.00
#
_symmetry.space_group_name_H-M   'P 1'
#
loop_
_entity.id
_entity.type
_entity.pdbx_description
1 polymer ?
#
loop_
_entity_poly.entity_id
_entity_poly.type
_entity_poly.pdbx_seq_one_letter_code
_entity_poly.pdbx_strand_id
1 'polypeptide(L)'
;VMLHHTWTYQALAHDLLTLALNRVSLKPTEQHAQTRTYDLDVKGDSFWAANAGRPFPQVAEAVEAALAAYRKDVEAVNAQAGAVGGDTLFDETQLAQGGASDALSRAVAQLPELRKRKQIIDMHTNIATALLDCIKDRALDGFFQLEDQLMSASARAAVETESVLSLLRDPARGTPLDKLRLALIFYLSAAAAGSEQGSIAQVREALTAGGCVDVRALDYAADLKAFSPSAAAAASLMVGTPQRAGVPGTRDQKNAAAAGLDGAGGSHLEKLMSTVVEHGVKGLTQVAQNFNKLIIEDDKALPVARLVDALMENRSPNDTSATGTAASSALATANDFVLFDPKAPKNSAPARASQRPFHQAIVLVVGGGNYVEYQNILDHTKPGRSVVYGSTELCNSEQFVAQLSSLTGREAPEAIAPAVDG
;
A
#
# COMPACT_ATOMS: atom_id res chain seq x y z
N VAL A 1 -8.18 -3.43 3.41
CA VAL A 1 -7.00 -2.61 3.05
C VAL A 1 -6.14 -2.28 4.26
N MET A 2 -6.71 -1.80 5.38
CA MET A 2 -5.99 -1.47 6.62
C MET A 2 -5.10 -2.56 7.22
N LEU A 3 -5.41 -3.83 6.95
CA LEU A 3 -4.69 -4.98 7.50
C LEU A 3 -3.64 -5.55 6.53
N HIS A 4 -3.74 -5.26 5.24
CA HIS A 4 -2.94 -5.92 4.21
C HIS A 4 -1.52 -5.34 4.16
N HIS A 5 -0.50 -6.18 4.00
CA HIS A 5 0.87 -5.72 3.77
C HIS A 5 0.95 -5.04 2.41
N THR A 6 1.30 -3.76 2.38
CA THR A 6 1.20 -2.95 1.16
C THR A 6 2.52 -2.98 0.41
N TRP A 7 2.54 -2.95 -0.93
CA TRP A 7 3.79 -2.92 -1.75
C TRP A 7 4.02 -1.65 -2.56
N THR A 8 3.22 -0.60 -2.36
CA THR A 8 3.51 0.72 -2.94
C THR A 8 4.41 1.53 -2.02
N TYR A 9 5.26 2.39 -2.57
CA TYR A 9 6.33 3.06 -1.83
C TYR A 9 5.82 3.91 -0.65
N GLN A 10 4.78 4.72 -0.86
CA GLN A 10 4.19 5.56 0.18
C GLN A 10 3.48 4.74 1.26
N ALA A 11 2.72 3.72 0.87
CA ALA A 11 2.03 2.88 1.83
C ALA A 11 3.01 2.05 2.67
N LEU A 12 4.09 1.55 2.06
CA LEU A 12 5.19 0.89 2.76
C LEU A 12 5.88 1.80 3.76
N ALA A 13 6.20 3.03 3.36
CA ALA A 13 6.80 4.02 4.25
C ALA A 13 5.87 4.35 5.42
N HIS A 14 4.55 4.29 5.23
CA HIS A 14 3.57 4.50 6.29
C HIS A 14 3.38 3.29 7.21
N ASP A 15 3.50 2.08 6.66
CA ASP A 15 3.22 0.84 7.39
C ASP A 15 4.46 0.30 8.13
N LEU A 16 5.65 0.39 7.51
CA LEU A 16 6.89 -0.17 8.07
C LEU A 16 7.77 0.88 8.73
N LEU A 17 7.65 2.14 8.31
CA LEU A 17 8.38 3.27 8.88
C LEU A 17 7.39 4.23 9.55
N THR A 18 7.92 5.18 10.34
CA THR A 18 7.09 6.21 10.94
C THR A 18 6.96 7.38 9.96
N LEU A 19 5.94 7.33 9.10
CA LEU A 19 5.56 8.45 8.22
C LEU A 19 4.38 9.22 8.83
N ALA A 20 4.60 10.47 9.20
CA ALA A 20 3.54 11.36 9.68
C ALA A 20 3.84 12.80 9.25
N LEU A 21 2.82 13.58 8.88
CA LEU A 21 2.97 14.99 8.49
C LEU A 21 4.03 15.21 7.39
N ASN A 22 4.05 14.33 6.37
CA ASN A 22 5.04 14.32 5.29
C ASN A 22 6.50 14.12 5.76
N ARG A 23 6.70 13.53 6.93
CA ARG A 23 8.01 13.28 7.51
C ARG A 23 8.18 11.81 7.82
N VAL A 24 9.21 11.19 7.25
CA VAL A 24 9.57 9.80 7.52
C VAL A 24 10.73 9.74 8.50
N SER A 25 10.61 8.88 9.51
CA SER A 25 11.67 8.62 10.49
C SER A 25 12.18 7.19 10.36
N LEU A 26 13.49 7.06 10.19
CA LEU A 26 14.20 5.79 10.14
C LEU A 26 14.72 5.45 11.53
N LYS A 27 14.47 4.21 11.98
CA LYS A 27 14.96 3.72 13.26
C LYS A 27 16.50 3.70 13.26
N PRO A 28 17.14 3.94 14.43
CA PRO A 28 18.58 3.78 14.56
C PRO A 28 19.03 2.39 14.13
N THR A 29 20.18 2.32 13.46
CA THR A 29 20.84 1.05 13.08
C THR A 29 22.24 1.02 13.70
N GLU A 30 22.93 -0.13 13.66
CA GLU A 30 24.31 -0.22 14.14
C GLU A 30 25.25 0.77 13.41
N GLN A 31 24.95 1.07 12.15
CA GLN A 31 25.68 2.04 11.34
C GLN A 31 25.31 3.50 11.67
N HIS A 32 24.10 3.74 12.21
CA HIS A 32 23.58 5.07 12.50
C HIS A 32 22.87 5.09 13.86
N ALA A 33 23.58 5.51 14.90
CA ALA A 33 23.09 5.51 16.28
C ALA A 33 21.91 6.47 16.56
N GLN A 34 21.62 7.42 15.66
CA GLN A 34 20.54 8.39 15.82
C GLN A 34 19.43 8.16 14.80
N THR A 35 18.19 8.45 15.22
CA THR A 35 17.02 8.50 14.33
C THR A 35 17.26 9.51 13.23
N ARG A 36 17.17 9.06 11.97
CA ARG A 36 17.26 9.94 10.80
C ARG A 36 15.86 10.29 10.33
N THR A 37 15.66 11.55 10.02
CA THR A 37 14.36 12.08 9.66
C THR A 37 14.46 12.84 8.35
N TYR A 38 13.49 12.60 7.47
CA TYR A 38 13.45 13.19 6.14
C TYR A 38 12.06 13.78 5.87
N ASP A 39 12.03 14.98 5.28
CA ASP A 39 10.79 15.64 4.88
C ASP A 39 10.52 15.35 3.38
N LEU A 40 9.33 14.84 3.10
CA LEU A 40 8.85 14.40 1.79
C LEU A 40 7.92 15.47 1.19
N ASP A 41 8.50 16.51 0.61
CA ASP A 41 7.75 17.60 -0.01
C ASP A 41 7.45 17.32 -1.49
N VAL A 42 6.17 17.06 -1.81
CA VAL A 42 5.71 16.82 -3.20
C VAL A 42 6.13 17.92 -4.19
N LYS A 43 6.31 19.18 -3.74
CA LYS A 43 6.72 20.29 -4.62
C LYS A 43 8.23 20.35 -4.83
N GLY A 44 9.00 20.18 -3.76
CA GLY A 44 10.46 20.27 -3.76
C GLY A 44 11.18 18.98 -4.16
N ASP A 45 10.47 17.85 -4.11
CA ASP A 45 10.96 16.50 -4.35
C ASP A 45 10.22 15.85 -5.52
N SER A 46 10.81 15.99 -6.71
CA SER A 46 10.29 15.38 -7.92
C SER A 46 10.37 13.85 -7.91
N PHE A 47 11.29 13.27 -7.12
CA PHE A 47 11.43 11.82 -7.03
C PHE A 47 10.23 11.25 -6.27
N TRP A 48 9.91 11.81 -5.10
CA TRP A 48 8.73 11.43 -4.33
C TRP A 48 7.44 11.63 -5.13
N ALA A 49 7.27 12.80 -5.76
CA ALA A 49 6.07 13.10 -6.55
C ALA A 49 5.80 12.08 -7.67
N ALA A 50 6.86 11.56 -8.30
CA ALA A 50 6.75 10.59 -9.39
C ALA A 50 6.63 9.13 -8.91
N ASN A 51 7.10 8.80 -7.70
CA ASN A 51 7.27 7.41 -7.28
C ASN A 51 6.49 7.02 -6.01
N ALA A 52 5.87 7.96 -5.29
CA ALA A 52 5.12 7.68 -4.05
C ALA A 52 4.06 6.57 -4.22
N GLY A 53 3.30 6.63 -5.32
CA GLY A 53 2.27 5.64 -5.64
C GLY A 53 2.78 4.35 -6.29
N ARG A 54 4.05 4.30 -6.71
CA ARG A 54 4.55 3.19 -7.53
C ARG A 54 4.85 1.96 -6.67
N PRO A 55 4.75 0.75 -7.26
CA PRO A 55 5.24 -0.46 -6.63
C PRO A 55 6.72 -0.31 -6.22
N PHE A 56 7.06 -0.79 -5.03
CA PHE A 56 8.41 -0.68 -4.48
C PHE A 56 9.52 -1.23 -5.39
N PRO A 57 9.33 -2.34 -6.11
CA PRO A 57 10.29 -2.78 -7.13
C PRO A 57 10.61 -1.72 -8.18
N GLN A 58 9.60 -0.98 -8.64
CA GLN A 58 9.82 0.08 -9.62
C GLN A 58 10.51 1.31 -9.02
N VAL A 59 10.35 1.53 -7.71
CA VAL A 59 11.05 2.61 -7.00
C VAL A 59 12.54 2.28 -6.86
N ALA A 60 12.88 1.02 -6.60
CA ALA A 60 14.26 0.55 -6.61
C ALA A 60 14.96 0.85 -7.95
N GLU A 61 14.32 0.46 -9.06
CA GLU A 61 14.79 0.76 -10.42
C GLU A 61 14.91 2.27 -10.65
N ALA A 62 13.96 3.06 -10.17
CA ALA A 62 13.98 4.51 -10.28
C ALA A 62 15.14 5.16 -9.50
N VAL A 63 15.48 4.65 -8.29
CA VAL A 63 16.64 5.12 -7.52
C VAL A 63 17.93 4.86 -8.30
N GLU A 64 18.09 3.67 -8.88
CA GLU A 64 19.27 3.34 -9.68
C GLU A 64 19.37 4.23 -10.92
N ALA A 65 18.27 4.40 -11.65
CA ALA A 65 18.21 5.28 -12.83
C ALA A 65 18.55 6.73 -12.46
N ALA A 66 18.04 7.23 -11.32
CA ALA A 66 18.33 8.57 -10.84
C ALA A 66 19.81 8.76 -10.49
N LEU A 67 20.44 7.77 -9.85
CA LEU A 67 21.87 7.75 -9.55
C LEU A 67 22.72 7.71 -10.82
N ALA A 68 22.38 6.83 -11.77
CA ALA A 68 23.10 6.73 -13.05
C ALA A 68 23.03 8.05 -13.84
N ALA A 69 21.86 8.67 -13.90
CA ALA A 69 21.68 9.97 -14.54
C ALA A 69 22.48 11.06 -13.82
N TYR A 70 22.48 11.08 -12.49
CA TYR A 70 23.28 12.02 -11.70
C TYR A 70 24.78 11.88 -11.97
N ARG A 71 25.32 10.64 -12.00
CA ARG A 71 26.74 10.40 -12.31
C ARG A 71 27.13 10.96 -13.68
N LYS A 72 26.30 10.71 -14.69
CA LYS A 72 26.50 11.24 -16.04
C LYS A 72 26.52 12.78 -16.06
N ASP A 73 25.64 13.42 -15.30
CA ASP A 73 25.60 14.88 -15.20
C ASP A 73 26.84 15.44 -14.48
N VAL A 74 27.33 14.76 -13.43
CA VAL A 74 28.59 15.10 -12.75
C VAL A 74 29.78 14.97 -13.69
N GLU A 75 29.88 13.90 -14.48
CA GLU A 75 30.95 13.72 -15.47
C GLU A 75 30.94 14.84 -16.52
N ALA A 76 29.75 15.23 -16.99
CA ALA A 76 29.60 16.33 -17.96
C ALA A 76 30.05 17.68 -17.38
N VAL A 77 29.70 17.97 -16.12
CA VAL A 77 30.14 19.18 -15.43
C VAL A 77 31.64 19.18 -15.16
N ASN A 78 32.19 18.04 -14.71
CA ASN A 78 33.63 17.88 -14.51
C ASN A 78 34.40 18.10 -15.82
N ALA A 79 33.91 17.55 -16.94
CA ALA A 79 34.49 17.76 -18.26
C ALA A 79 34.45 19.25 -18.70
N GLN A 80 33.36 19.97 -18.41
CA GLN A 80 33.22 21.40 -18.70
C GLN A 80 34.14 22.27 -17.83
N ALA A 81 34.38 21.86 -16.57
CA ALA A 81 35.27 22.53 -15.64
C ALA A 81 36.76 22.23 -15.89
N GLY A 82 37.10 21.36 -16.85
CA GLY A 82 38.47 20.95 -17.14
C GLY A 82 39.05 19.92 -16.17
N ALA A 83 38.22 19.35 -15.28
CA ALA A 83 38.60 18.26 -14.39
C ALA A 83 38.46 16.92 -15.13
N VAL A 84 39.55 16.15 -15.22
CA VAL A 84 39.54 14.86 -15.92
C VAL A 84 39.21 13.74 -14.92
N GLY A 85 38.05 13.09 -15.12
CA GLY A 85 37.81 11.69 -14.74
C GLY A 85 37.58 11.38 -13.26
N GLY A 86 36.52 11.92 -12.65
CA GLY A 86 36.07 11.51 -11.31
C GLY A 86 34.55 11.46 -11.16
N ASP A 87 34.06 10.51 -10.34
CA ASP A 87 32.63 10.35 -9.95
C ASP A 87 32.21 11.32 -8.83
N THR A 88 33.16 12.13 -8.36
CA THR A 88 32.95 13.15 -7.33
C THR A 88 32.70 14.50 -7.96
N LEU A 89 31.70 15.23 -7.46
CA LEU A 89 31.46 16.64 -7.81
C LEU A 89 32.76 17.44 -7.64
N PHE A 90 33.10 18.21 -8.66
CA PHE A 90 34.16 19.20 -8.64
C PHE A 90 34.16 20.02 -7.33
N ASP A 91 35.32 20.09 -6.67
CA ASP A 91 35.51 20.86 -5.45
C ASP A 91 35.97 22.28 -5.79
N GLU A 92 35.11 23.24 -5.50
CA GLU A 92 35.31 24.67 -5.74
C GLU A 92 36.57 25.21 -5.03
N THR A 93 37.05 24.54 -3.98
CA THR A 93 38.30 24.92 -3.28
C THR A 93 39.57 24.63 -4.09
N GLN A 94 39.49 23.78 -5.13
CA GLN A 94 40.62 23.48 -6.03
C GLN A 94 40.84 24.56 -7.10
N LEU A 95 39.99 25.60 -7.15
CA LEU A 95 39.99 26.67 -8.14
C LEU A 95 40.97 27.83 -7.89
N ALA A 96 41.77 27.80 -6.84
CA ALA A 96 42.45 29.00 -6.36
C ALA A 96 43.51 29.62 -7.30
N GLN A 97 43.76 29.09 -8.51
CA GLN A 97 44.81 29.59 -9.40
C GLN A 97 44.47 29.48 -10.90
N GLY A 98 43.64 30.40 -11.43
CA GLY A 98 43.50 30.62 -12.88
C GLY A 98 42.19 31.28 -13.27
N GLY A 99 42.25 32.32 -14.12
CA GLY A 99 41.08 33.14 -14.50
C GLY A 99 39.89 32.31 -15.03
N ALA A 100 38.67 32.68 -14.61
CA ALA A 100 37.46 31.93 -14.90
C ALA A 100 37.12 31.96 -16.39
N SER A 101 37.10 30.79 -17.04
CA SER A 101 36.55 30.62 -18.39
C SER A 101 35.02 30.61 -18.34
N ASP A 102 34.35 30.99 -19.44
CA ASP A 102 32.88 30.93 -19.54
C ASP A 102 32.32 29.51 -19.29
N ALA A 103 33.09 28.48 -19.63
CA ALA A 103 32.75 27.08 -19.37
C ALA A 103 32.76 26.75 -17.87
N LEU A 104 33.76 27.24 -17.14
CA LEU A 104 33.85 27.08 -15.70
C LEU A 104 32.74 27.84 -14.97
N SER A 105 32.40 29.06 -15.42
CA SER A 105 31.30 29.85 -14.85
C SER A 105 29.95 29.12 -14.97
N ARG A 106 29.67 28.47 -16.12
CA ARG A 106 28.46 27.65 -16.31
C ARG A 106 28.46 26.39 -15.42
N ALA A 107 29.60 25.73 -15.29
CA ALA A 107 29.75 24.57 -14.41
C ALA A 107 29.46 24.93 -12.94
N VAL A 108 30.00 26.05 -12.46
CA VAL A 108 29.77 26.55 -11.08
C VAL A 108 28.29 26.86 -10.85
N ALA A 109 27.59 27.45 -11.83
CA ALA A 109 26.16 27.75 -11.72
C ALA A 109 25.27 26.51 -11.55
N GLN A 110 25.71 25.33 -12.03
CA GLN A 110 24.95 24.06 -11.95
C GLN A 110 25.20 23.29 -10.64
N LEU A 111 26.25 23.61 -9.87
CA LEU A 111 26.61 22.89 -8.65
C LEU A 111 25.52 22.88 -7.56
N PRO A 112 24.81 24.00 -7.26
CA PRO A 112 23.75 23.98 -6.26
C PRO A 112 22.61 23.01 -6.61
N GLU A 113 22.24 22.95 -7.89
CA GLU A 113 21.20 22.06 -8.38
C GLU A 113 21.62 20.59 -8.28
N LEU A 114 22.86 20.26 -8.69
CA LEU A 114 23.39 18.91 -8.57
C LEU A 114 23.51 18.45 -7.10
N ARG A 115 23.90 19.34 -6.18
CA ARG A 115 23.93 19.04 -4.75
C ARG A 115 22.53 18.76 -4.21
N LYS A 116 21.53 19.57 -4.56
CA LYS A 116 20.12 19.34 -4.15
C LYS A 116 19.61 18.01 -4.70
N ARG A 117 19.90 17.71 -5.97
CA ARG A 117 19.51 16.44 -6.60
C ARG A 117 20.16 15.24 -5.91
N LYS A 118 21.46 15.33 -5.57
CA LYS A 118 22.16 14.30 -4.80
C LYS A 118 21.49 14.08 -3.44
N GLN A 119 21.14 15.14 -2.72
CA GLN A 119 20.47 15.05 -1.42
C GLN A 119 19.14 14.29 -1.50
N ILE A 120 18.31 14.59 -2.51
CA ILE A 120 17.03 13.88 -2.75
C ILE A 120 17.29 12.40 -3.04
N ILE A 121 18.27 12.10 -3.90
CA ILE A 121 18.64 10.72 -4.24
C ILE A 121 19.14 9.96 -3.01
N ASP A 122 20.04 10.55 -2.21
CA ASP A 122 20.58 9.95 -0.99
C ASP A 122 19.45 9.69 0.03
N MET A 123 18.52 10.63 0.19
CA MET A 123 17.34 10.48 1.04
C MET A 123 16.51 9.27 0.62
N HIS A 124 16.12 9.16 -0.65
CA HIS A 124 15.31 8.02 -1.11
C HIS A 124 16.06 6.70 -1.12
N THR A 125 17.36 6.72 -1.35
CA THR A 125 18.22 5.54 -1.19
C THR A 125 18.17 5.05 0.26
N ASN A 126 18.33 5.95 1.24
CA ASN A 126 18.25 5.59 2.66
C ASN A 126 16.87 5.03 3.05
N ILE A 127 15.79 5.65 2.57
CA ILE A 127 14.42 5.18 2.85
C ILE A 127 14.19 3.81 2.21
N ALA A 128 14.59 3.62 0.95
CA ALA A 128 14.42 2.36 0.24
C ALA A 128 15.21 1.23 0.90
N THR A 129 16.45 1.47 1.32
CA THR A 129 17.25 0.50 2.08
C THR A 129 16.59 0.14 3.42
N ALA A 130 16.11 1.13 4.18
CA ALA A 130 15.44 0.85 5.46
C ALA A 130 14.13 0.04 5.30
N LEU A 131 13.37 0.31 4.24
CA LEU A 131 12.19 -0.50 3.88
C LEU A 131 12.60 -1.93 3.54
N LEU A 132 13.65 -2.07 2.74
CA LEU A 132 14.18 -3.36 2.33
C LEU A 132 14.61 -4.22 3.52
N ASP A 133 15.32 -3.61 4.48
CA ASP A 133 15.74 -4.26 5.72
C ASP A 133 14.52 -4.74 6.53
N CYS A 134 13.50 -3.89 6.68
CA CYS A 134 12.26 -4.28 7.37
C CYS A 134 11.54 -5.45 6.68
N ILE A 135 11.47 -5.45 5.35
CA ILE A 135 10.85 -6.54 4.56
C ILE A 135 11.62 -7.85 4.77
N LYS A 136 12.95 -7.78 4.78
CA LYS A 136 13.85 -8.93 4.97
C LYS A 136 13.72 -9.52 6.36
N ASP A 137 13.93 -8.70 7.38
CA ASP A 137 14.02 -9.14 8.78
C ASP A 137 12.72 -9.78 9.24
N ARG A 138 11.60 -9.39 8.63
CA ARG A 138 10.26 -9.92 8.92
C ARG A 138 9.78 -10.96 7.90
N ALA A 139 10.53 -11.22 6.83
CA ALA A 139 10.15 -12.13 5.73
C ALA A 139 8.70 -11.90 5.22
N LEU A 140 8.37 -10.62 4.97
CA LEU A 140 7.01 -10.15 4.66
C LEU A 140 6.44 -10.64 3.32
N ASP A 141 7.29 -11.16 2.43
CA ASP A 141 6.90 -11.71 1.13
C ASP A 141 5.87 -12.84 1.23
N GLY A 142 6.01 -13.74 2.21
CA GLY A 142 5.03 -14.82 2.40
C GLY A 142 3.70 -14.36 3.00
N PHE A 143 3.73 -13.33 3.85
CA PHE A 143 2.50 -12.70 4.36
C PHE A 143 1.74 -12.06 3.21
N PHE A 144 2.42 -11.21 2.42
CA PHE A 144 1.85 -10.56 1.25
C PHE A 144 1.21 -11.56 0.27
N GLN A 145 1.91 -12.65 -0.06
CA GLN A 145 1.41 -13.63 -1.03
C GLN A 145 0.13 -14.32 -0.56
N LEU A 146 0.09 -14.78 0.70
CA LEU A 146 -1.12 -15.39 1.25
C LEU A 146 -2.26 -14.39 1.38
N GLU A 147 -1.97 -13.16 1.81
CA GLU A 147 -2.96 -12.10 1.92
C GLU A 147 -3.57 -11.75 0.57
N ASP A 148 -2.77 -11.59 -0.49
CA ASP A 148 -3.27 -11.29 -1.84
C ASP A 148 -4.19 -12.41 -2.37
N GLN A 149 -3.82 -13.68 -2.13
CA GLN A 149 -4.65 -14.84 -2.50
C GLN A 149 -5.95 -14.88 -1.71
N LEU A 150 -5.89 -14.65 -0.39
CA LEU A 150 -7.06 -14.62 0.48
C LEU A 150 -8.00 -13.46 0.13
N MET A 151 -7.46 -12.32 -0.25
CA MET A 151 -8.27 -11.19 -0.68
C MET A 151 -8.93 -11.48 -2.03
N SER A 152 -8.22 -12.13 -2.96
CA SER A 152 -8.74 -12.48 -4.27
C SER A 152 -9.88 -13.51 -4.25
N ALA A 153 -11.10 -13.11 -4.60
CA ALA A 153 -12.25 -14.03 -4.63
C ALA A 153 -12.03 -15.26 -5.52
N SER A 154 -11.27 -15.14 -6.62
CA SER A 154 -10.97 -16.27 -7.51
C SER A 154 -9.87 -17.19 -6.99
N ALA A 155 -8.99 -16.72 -6.10
CA ALA A 155 -7.88 -17.51 -5.57
C ALA A 155 -8.13 -18.01 -4.13
N ARG A 156 -8.98 -17.32 -3.37
CA ARG A 156 -9.24 -17.57 -1.93
C ARG A 156 -9.60 -19.02 -1.64
N ALA A 157 -10.46 -19.63 -2.45
CA ALA A 157 -10.89 -21.02 -2.25
C ALA A 157 -9.75 -22.04 -2.39
N ALA A 158 -8.66 -21.68 -3.09
CA ALA A 158 -7.49 -22.54 -3.27
C ALA A 158 -6.46 -22.39 -2.13
N VAL A 159 -6.64 -21.41 -1.22
CA VAL A 159 -5.73 -21.22 -0.09
C VAL A 159 -6.00 -22.30 0.94
N GLU A 160 -5.02 -23.17 1.17
CA GLU A 160 -5.08 -24.19 2.20
C GLU A 160 -4.95 -23.55 3.60
N THR A 161 -5.84 -23.94 4.51
CA THR A 161 -5.82 -23.45 5.90
C THR A 161 -4.47 -23.69 6.58
N GLU A 162 -3.83 -24.84 6.34
CA GLU A 162 -2.54 -25.15 6.96
C GLU A 162 -1.39 -24.26 6.46
N SER A 163 -1.44 -23.79 5.21
CA SER A 163 -0.47 -22.79 4.71
C SER A 163 -0.55 -21.48 5.50
N VAL A 164 -1.75 -21.08 5.92
CA VAL A 164 -1.94 -19.91 6.79
C VAL A 164 -1.47 -20.24 8.21
N LEU A 165 -1.96 -21.33 8.81
CA LEU A 165 -1.65 -21.67 10.20
C LEU A 165 -0.16 -21.93 10.44
N SER A 166 0.55 -22.55 9.49
CA SER A 166 1.99 -22.77 9.57
C SER A 166 2.77 -21.45 9.60
N LEU A 167 2.40 -20.47 8.76
CA LEU A 167 3.04 -19.14 8.78
C LEU A 167 2.75 -18.38 10.09
N LEU A 168 1.55 -18.51 10.65
CA LEU A 168 1.23 -17.93 11.96
C LEU A 168 2.10 -18.51 13.08
N ARG A 169 2.35 -19.82 13.04
CA ARG A 169 3.16 -20.54 14.05
C ARG A 169 4.66 -20.27 13.94
N ASP A 170 5.17 -19.94 12.75
CA ASP A 170 6.61 -19.82 12.50
C ASP A 170 7.25 -18.69 13.33
N PRO A 171 8.12 -18.98 14.31
CA PRO A 171 8.73 -17.96 15.16
C PRO A 171 9.81 -17.14 14.44
N ALA A 172 10.31 -17.60 13.29
CA ALA A 172 11.35 -16.91 12.52
C ALA A 172 10.78 -15.88 11.53
N ARG A 173 9.46 -15.82 11.36
CA ARG A 173 8.81 -14.98 10.35
C ARG A 173 7.78 -14.04 10.95
N GLY A 174 7.88 -12.77 10.53
CA GLY A 174 6.96 -11.71 10.91
C GLY A 174 7.02 -11.34 12.38
N THR A 175 6.45 -10.18 12.69
CA THR A 175 6.16 -9.78 14.06
C THR A 175 4.82 -10.36 14.53
N PRO A 176 4.51 -10.32 15.84
CA PRO A 176 3.18 -10.65 16.33
C PRO A 176 2.04 -9.87 15.64
N LEU A 177 2.29 -8.62 15.26
CA LEU A 177 1.35 -7.79 14.52
C LEU A 177 1.11 -8.31 13.10
N ASP A 178 2.16 -8.73 12.39
CA ASP A 178 2.06 -9.27 11.02
C ASP A 178 1.21 -10.54 10.97
N LYS A 179 1.42 -11.40 11.98
CA LYS A 179 0.63 -12.62 12.18
C LYS A 179 -0.83 -12.30 12.49
N LEU A 180 -1.07 -11.35 13.39
CA LEU A 180 -2.43 -10.93 13.74
C LEU A 180 -3.17 -10.32 12.53
N ARG A 181 -2.48 -9.53 11.69
CA ARG A 181 -3.01 -8.98 10.44
C ARG A 181 -3.44 -10.07 9.47
N LEU A 182 -2.56 -11.05 9.22
CA LEU A 182 -2.87 -12.20 8.36
C LEU A 182 -4.05 -13.01 8.91
N ALA A 183 -4.08 -13.26 10.22
CA ALA A 183 -5.17 -13.97 10.88
C ALA A 183 -6.52 -13.24 10.72
N LEU A 184 -6.54 -11.92 10.89
CA LEU A 184 -7.73 -11.10 10.68
C LEU A 184 -8.19 -11.14 9.22
N ILE A 185 -7.27 -11.03 8.26
CA ILE A 185 -7.59 -11.14 6.83
C ILE A 185 -8.18 -12.51 6.51
N PHE A 186 -7.55 -13.58 6.99
CA PHE A 186 -8.02 -14.95 6.79
C PHE A 186 -9.44 -15.14 7.33
N TYR A 187 -9.69 -14.70 8.57
CA TYR A 187 -10.99 -14.83 9.22
C TYR A 187 -12.10 -14.02 8.52
N LEU A 188 -11.83 -12.74 8.19
CA LEU A 188 -12.79 -11.87 7.51
C LEU A 188 -13.04 -12.32 6.06
N SER A 189 -12.03 -12.86 5.38
CA SER A 189 -12.16 -13.38 4.02
C SER A 189 -12.97 -14.69 3.98
N ALA A 190 -12.81 -15.57 4.97
CA ALA A 190 -13.63 -16.77 5.10
C ALA A 190 -15.09 -16.42 5.36
N ALA A 191 -15.36 -15.45 6.25
CA ALA A 191 -16.70 -14.92 6.49
C ALA A 191 -17.36 -14.35 5.21
N ALA A 192 -16.59 -13.62 4.40
CA ALA A 192 -17.04 -13.09 3.11
C ALA A 192 -17.56 -14.16 2.16
N ALA A 193 -16.90 -15.32 2.17
CA ALA A 193 -17.20 -16.45 1.31
C ALA A 193 -18.29 -17.37 1.88
N GLY A 194 -18.83 -17.08 3.07
CA GLY A 194 -19.69 -18.02 3.80
C GLY A 194 -18.98 -19.33 4.17
N SER A 195 -17.65 -19.29 4.28
CA SER A 195 -16.80 -20.45 4.58
C SER A 195 -16.55 -20.55 6.09
N GLU A 196 -16.46 -21.79 6.58
CA GLU A 196 -15.99 -22.12 7.93
C GLU A 196 -14.49 -22.48 7.97
N GLN A 197 -13.75 -22.21 6.89
CA GLN A 197 -12.29 -22.39 6.87
C GLN A 197 -11.63 -21.60 8.00
N GLY A 198 -10.82 -22.31 8.80
CA GLY A 198 -10.14 -21.73 9.96
C GLY A 198 -11.10 -21.42 11.09
N SER A 199 -11.34 -22.40 11.98
CA SER A 199 -12.02 -22.11 13.24
C SER A 199 -11.25 -21.03 13.98
N ILE A 200 -11.97 -20.08 14.60
CA ILE A 200 -11.34 -19.04 15.40
C ILE A 200 -10.45 -19.61 16.51
N ALA A 201 -10.83 -20.77 17.07
CA ALA A 201 -10.02 -21.45 18.07
C ALA A 201 -8.67 -21.90 17.51
N GLN A 202 -8.65 -22.46 16.30
CA GLN A 202 -7.43 -22.90 15.61
C GLN A 202 -6.52 -21.71 15.26
N VAL A 203 -7.12 -20.61 14.79
CA VAL A 203 -6.37 -19.39 14.46
C VAL A 203 -5.76 -18.77 15.72
N ARG A 204 -6.53 -18.71 16.83
CA ARG A 204 -6.05 -18.20 18.12
C ARG A 204 -4.91 -19.03 18.68
N GLU A 205 -5.03 -20.36 18.61
CA GLU A 205 -3.97 -21.29 19.03
C GLU A 205 -2.70 -21.08 18.21
N ALA A 206 -2.81 -20.98 16.88
CA ALA A 206 -1.68 -20.74 15.99
C ALA A 206 -0.99 -19.39 16.27
N LEU A 207 -1.77 -18.32 16.51
CA LEU A 207 -1.25 -17.01 16.91
C LEU A 207 -0.46 -17.08 18.22
N THR A 208 -1.03 -17.77 19.22
CA THR A 208 -0.40 -17.92 20.54
C THR A 208 0.90 -18.71 20.43
N ALA A 209 0.90 -19.81 19.68
CA ALA A 209 2.10 -20.61 19.40
C ALA A 209 3.16 -19.79 18.63
N GLY A 210 2.73 -18.85 17.78
CA GLY A 210 3.58 -17.91 17.07
C GLY A 210 4.09 -16.73 17.90
N GLY A 211 3.81 -16.67 19.20
CA GLY A 211 4.25 -15.60 20.10
C GLY A 211 3.35 -14.36 20.14
N CYS A 212 2.15 -14.42 19.54
CA CYS A 212 1.18 -13.33 19.62
C CYS A 212 0.29 -13.50 20.86
N VAL A 213 0.51 -12.64 21.86
CA VAL A 213 -0.20 -12.69 23.15
C VAL A 213 -1.51 -11.89 23.11
N ASP A 214 -1.53 -10.78 22.39
CA ASP A 214 -2.72 -9.93 22.27
C ASP A 214 -3.55 -10.34 21.06
N VAL A 215 -4.63 -11.08 21.30
CA VAL A 215 -5.59 -11.54 20.28
C VAL A 215 -6.91 -10.79 20.31
N ARG A 216 -7.00 -9.69 21.07
CA ARG A 216 -8.26 -8.94 21.25
C ARG A 216 -8.88 -8.46 19.94
N ALA A 217 -8.08 -7.93 19.01
CA ALA A 217 -8.60 -7.52 17.70
C ALA A 217 -9.29 -8.68 16.95
N LEU A 218 -8.79 -9.92 17.09
CA LEU A 218 -9.41 -11.11 16.51
C LEU A 218 -10.73 -11.46 17.20
N ASP A 219 -10.78 -11.32 18.53
CA ASP A 219 -11.99 -11.55 19.32
C ASP A 219 -13.09 -10.53 18.93
N TYR A 220 -12.74 -9.25 18.77
CA TYR A 220 -13.67 -8.23 18.27
C TYR A 220 -14.23 -8.59 16.88
N ALA A 221 -13.36 -9.04 15.96
CA ALA A 221 -13.78 -9.45 14.62
C ALA A 221 -14.76 -10.63 14.67
N ALA A 222 -14.58 -11.54 15.63
CA ALA A 222 -15.46 -12.66 15.88
C ALA A 222 -16.83 -12.23 16.41
N ASP A 223 -16.82 -11.36 17.41
CA ASP A 223 -18.04 -10.82 18.02
C ASP A 223 -18.84 -10.02 16.99
N LEU A 224 -18.17 -9.22 16.15
CA LEU A 224 -18.81 -8.49 15.06
C LEU A 224 -19.48 -9.45 14.06
N LYS A 225 -18.81 -10.56 13.71
CA LYS A 225 -19.37 -11.60 12.83
C LYS A 225 -20.61 -12.25 13.45
N ALA A 226 -20.60 -12.51 14.75
CA ALA A 226 -21.71 -13.11 15.47
C ALA A 226 -22.90 -12.14 15.63
N PHE A 227 -22.63 -10.88 15.99
CA PHE A 227 -23.64 -9.88 16.31
C PHE A 227 -24.29 -9.26 15.08
N SER A 228 -23.51 -9.04 14.02
CA SER A 228 -24.01 -8.46 12.77
C SER A 228 -23.40 -9.16 11.57
N PRO A 229 -24.00 -10.29 11.13
CA PRO A 229 -23.56 -10.98 9.93
C PRO A 229 -23.57 -10.08 8.68
N SER A 230 -24.47 -9.09 8.62
CA SER A 230 -24.52 -8.10 7.54
C SER A 230 -23.40 -7.06 7.63
N ALA A 231 -23.04 -6.55 8.81
CA ALA A 231 -21.89 -5.65 8.97
C ALA A 231 -20.56 -6.39 8.75
N ALA A 232 -20.48 -7.65 9.18
CA ALA A 232 -19.34 -8.50 8.89
C ALA A 232 -19.25 -8.81 7.39
N ALA A 233 -20.35 -9.13 6.72
CA ALA A 233 -20.40 -9.27 5.26
C ALA A 233 -20.00 -7.96 4.54
N ALA A 234 -20.39 -6.79 5.05
CA ALA A 234 -19.98 -5.50 4.51
C ALA A 234 -18.49 -5.20 4.73
N ALA A 235 -17.95 -5.49 5.92
CA ALA A 235 -16.51 -5.42 6.20
C ALA A 235 -15.71 -6.41 5.33
N SER A 236 -16.31 -7.57 5.06
CA SER A 236 -15.82 -8.60 4.13
C SER A 236 -15.89 -8.19 2.66
N LEU A 237 -16.86 -7.37 2.24
CA LEU A 237 -16.90 -6.79 0.90
C LEU A 237 -15.79 -5.73 0.69
N MET A 238 -15.20 -5.21 1.78
CA MET A 238 -13.99 -4.36 1.75
C MET A 238 -12.68 -5.16 1.60
N VAL A 239 -12.76 -6.50 1.66
CA VAL A 239 -11.70 -7.42 1.23
C VAL A 239 -11.79 -7.51 -0.29
N GLY A 240 -10.91 -6.76 -0.98
CA GLY A 240 -11.03 -6.46 -2.40
C GLY A 240 -11.29 -7.67 -3.29
N THR A 241 -12.26 -7.55 -4.21
CA THR A 241 -12.57 -8.56 -5.22
C THR A 241 -11.86 -8.24 -6.52
N PRO A 242 -10.60 -8.59 -6.78
CA PRO A 242 -9.98 -8.34 -8.08
C PRO A 242 -10.76 -9.04 -9.20
N GLN A 243 -11.02 -8.32 -10.29
CA GLN A 243 -11.55 -8.93 -11.51
C GLN A 243 -10.55 -8.69 -12.64
N ARG A 244 -10.22 -9.78 -13.31
CA ARG A 244 -9.46 -9.82 -14.56
C ARG A 244 -10.34 -9.29 -15.69
N ALA A 245 -9.90 -8.23 -16.38
CA ALA A 245 -10.54 -7.79 -17.62
C ALA A 245 -10.38 -8.89 -18.68
N GLY A 246 -11.49 -9.45 -19.16
CA GLY A 246 -11.48 -10.49 -20.17
C GLY A 246 -11.16 -9.93 -21.55
N VAL A 247 -10.02 -10.34 -22.12
CA VAL A 247 -9.79 -10.32 -23.57
C VAL A 247 -10.08 -11.73 -24.09
N PRO A 248 -10.91 -11.92 -25.14
CA PRO A 248 -11.09 -13.23 -25.74
C PRO A 248 -9.82 -13.59 -26.52
N GLY A 249 -9.02 -14.49 -25.98
CA GLY A 249 -7.84 -15.02 -26.62
C GLY A 249 -7.50 -16.40 -26.06
N THR A 250 -7.56 -17.41 -26.92
CA THR A 250 -7.14 -18.79 -26.62
C THR A 250 -5.70 -18.81 -26.12
N ARG A 251 -5.47 -19.18 -24.86
CA ARG A 251 -4.15 -19.51 -24.34
C ARG A 251 -4.22 -20.67 -23.35
N ASP A 252 -3.39 -21.66 -23.63
CA ASP A 252 -3.33 -22.96 -22.98
C ASP A 252 -3.20 -22.89 -21.45
N GLN A 253 -4.14 -23.57 -20.80
CA GLN A 253 -4.20 -23.81 -19.38
C GLN A 253 -3.26 -24.96 -19.01
N LYS A 254 -1.95 -24.75 -19.12
CA LYS A 254 -0.91 -25.64 -18.55
C LYS A 254 0.25 -24.80 -18.02
N ASN A 255 0.34 -24.71 -16.70
CA ASN A 255 1.37 -24.12 -15.83
C ASN A 255 0.94 -22.86 -15.06
N ALA A 256 0.02 -23.08 -14.11
CA ALA A 256 0.02 -22.38 -12.83
C ALA A 256 -0.06 -23.46 -11.73
N ALA A 257 0.89 -24.40 -11.79
CA ALA A 257 1.11 -25.35 -10.71
C ALA A 257 2.06 -24.69 -9.71
N ALA A 258 1.63 -24.64 -8.45
CA ALA A 258 2.43 -24.45 -7.24
C ALA A 258 3.92 -24.19 -7.48
N ALA A 259 4.32 -22.92 -7.50
CA ALA A 259 5.70 -22.55 -7.29
C ALA A 259 6.02 -22.72 -5.80
N GLY A 260 6.33 -23.97 -5.44
CA GLY A 260 7.19 -24.40 -4.33
C GLY A 260 7.03 -23.67 -3.00
N LEU A 261 6.12 -24.17 -2.16
CA LEU A 261 6.29 -24.12 -0.71
C LEU A 261 7.10 -25.37 -0.30
N ASP A 262 8.38 -25.44 -0.68
CA ASP A 262 9.27 -26.47 -0.15
C ASP A 262 9.90 -25.95 1.14
N GLY A 263 9.52 -26.58 2.25
CA GLY A 263 10.15 -26.41 3.54
C GLY A 263 11.63 -26.83 3.49
N ALA A 264 12.45 -26.10 4.24
CA ALA A 264 13.91 -26.20 4.37
C ALA A 264 14.74 -25.45 3.32
N GLY A 265 15.19 -24.25 3.69
CA GLY A 265 16.44 -23.66 3.18
C GLY A 265 16.30 -22.33 2.44
N GLY A 266 16.15 -21.23 3.19
CA GLY A 266 16.34 -19.84 2.77
C GLY A 266 15.36 -19.34 1.71
N SER A 267 14.59 -18.30 2.04
CA SER A 267 13.68 -17.69 1.05
C SER A 267 14.51 -17.25 -0.18
N HIS A 268 13.97 -17.42 -1.39
CA HIS A 268 14.64 -16.94 -2.62
C HIS A 268 14.99 -15.44 -2.52
N LEU A 269 14.25 -14.70 -1.70
CA LEU A 269 14.53 -13.34 -1.27
C LEU A 269 15.84 -13.22 -0.48
N GLU A 270 16.11 -14.09 0.50
CA GLU A 270 17.35 -14.08 1.29
C GLU A 270 18.62 -14.17 0.43
N LYS A 271 18.60 -15.02 -0.62
CA LYS A 271 19.70 -15.16 -1.60
C LYS A 271 19.84 -13.97 -2.55
N LEU A 272 18.77 -13.24 -2.82
CA LEU A 272 18.79 -12.03 -3.66
C LEU A 272 19.20 -10.79 -2.86
N MET A 273 18.94 -10.79 -1.56
CA MET A 273 19.20 -9.67 -0.65
C MET A 273 20.65 -9.63 -0.17
N SER A 274 21.35 -10.77 -0.10
CA SER A 274 22.81 -10.79 0.06
C SER A 274 23.49 -9.99 -1.06
N THR A 275 22.91 -10.00 -2.26
CA THR A 275 23.43 -9.24 -3.40
C THR A 275 23.26 -7.72 -3.23
N VAL A 276 22.28 -7.23 -2.45
CA VAL A 276 22.14 -5.80 -2.11
C VAL A 276 23.21 -5.35 -1.13
N VAL A 277 23.51 -6.19 -0.14
CA VAL A 277 24.59 -5.91 0.82
C VAL A 277 25.95 -5.90 0.12
N GLU A 278 26.15 -6.75 -0.89
CA GLU A 278 27.39 -6.82 -1.67
C GLU A 278 27.50 -5.75 -2.77
N HIS A 279 26.39 -5.38 -3.43
CA HIS A 279 26.40 -4.52 -4.64
C HIS A 279 25.72 -3.15 -4.45
N GLY A 280 25.27 -2.83 -3.22
CA GLY A 280 24.56 -1.59 -2.91
C GLY A 280 23.27 -1.44 -3.72
N VAL A 281 23.06 -0.25 -4.29
CA VAL A 281 21.87 0.10 -5.08
C VAL A 281 21.61 -0.88 -6.24
N LYS A 282 22.65 -1.47 -6.84
CA LYS A 282 22.47 -2.45 -7.93
C LYS A 282 21.79 -3.74 -7.47
N GLY A 283 21.94 -4.13 -6.20
CA GLY A 283 21.21 -5.28 -5.68
C GLY A 283 19.74 -4.94 -5.37
N LEU A 284 19.40 -3.69 -5.09
CA LEU A 284 18.01 -3.24 -4.89
C LEU A 284 17.15 -3.55 -6.14
N THR A 285 17.72 -3.34 -7.34
CA THR A 285 17.08 -3.64 -8.63
C THR A 285 16.96 -5.15 -8.91
N GLN A 286 17.95 -5.96 -8.54
CA GLN A 286 17.85 -7.42 -8.71
C GLN A 286 16.76 -8.03 -7.82
N VAL A 287 16.60 -7.48 -6.61
CA VAL A 287 15.51 -7.86 -5.72
C VAL A 287 14.17 -7.44 -6.34
N ALA A 288 14.07 -6.20 -6.84
CA ALA A 288 12.89 -5.68 -7.51
C ALA A 288 12.42 -6.54 -8.71
N GLN A 289 13.34 -6.96 -9.59
CA GLN A 289 13.01 -7.76 -10.78
C GLN A 289 12.37 -9.12 -10.44
N ASN A 290 12.71 -9.70 -9.29
CA ASN A 290 12.10 -10.94 -8.83
C ASN A 290 10.73 -10.69 -8.17
N PHE A 291 10.53 -9.51 -7.57
CA PHE A 291 9.23 -9.08 -7.04
C PHE A 291 8.23 -8.66 -8.13
N ASN A 292 8.68 -8.22 -9.32
CA ASN A 292 7.76 -7.96 -10.44
C ASN A 292 6.95 -9.21 -10.85
N LYS A 293 7.40 -10.42 -10.49
CA LYS A 293 6.62 -11.66 -10.67
C LYS A 293 5.57 -11.90 -9.58
N LEU A 294 5.76 -11.30 -8.39
CA LEU A 294 4.82 -11.36 -7.26
C LEU A 294 3.75 -10.27 -7.34
N ILE A 295 4.10 -9.11 -7.92
CA ILE A 295 3.17 -8.03 -8.21
C ILE A 295 2.56 -8.32 -9.58
N ILE A 296 1.59 -9.23 -9.60
CA ILE A 296 0.77 -9.46 -10.79
C ILE A 296 0.13 -8.11 -11.15
N GLU A 297 0.35 -7.64 -12.39
CA GLU A 297 -0.25 -6.45 -13.04
C GLU A 297 -1.77 -6.59 -13.19
N ASP A 298 -2.48 -7.01 -12.16
CA ASP A 298 -3.93 -6.93 -12.16
C ASP A 298 -4.30 -5.50 -11.76
N ASP A 299 -5.04 -4.83 -12.64
CA ASP A 299 -5.72 -3.57 -12.38
C ASP A 299 -6.83 -3.79 -11.33
N LYS A 300 -6.41 -4.00 -10.07
CA LYS A 300 -7.27 -4.40 -8.96
C LYS A 300 -7.92 -3.16 -8.36
N ALA A 301 -9.02 -2.69 -8.97
CA ALA A 301 -9.87 -1.68 -8.35
C ALA A 301 -10.38 -2.18 -6.99
N LEU A 302 -10.04 -1.49 -5.92
CA LEU A 302 -10.52 -1.78 -4.57
C LEU A 302 -12.00 -1.37 -4.44
N PRO A 303 -12.74 -1.92 -3.45
CA PRO A 303 -14.16 -1.66 -3.28
C PRO A 303 -14.51 -0.16 -3.22
N VAL A 304 -13.71 0.64 -2.51
CA VAL A 304 -13.88 2.10 -2.45
C VAL A 304 -13.69 2.77 -3.81
N ALA A 305 -12.67 2.40 -4.59
CA ALA A 305 -12.44 2.98 -5.91
C ALA A 305 -13.57 2.64 -6.89
N ARG A 306 -14.08 1.42 -6.85
CA ARG A 306 -15.24 1.00 -7.65
C ARG A 306 -16.51 1.72 -7.26
N LEU A 307 -16.74 1.88 -5.96
CA LEU A 307 -17.88 2.61 -5.45
C LEU A 307 -17.83 4.08 -5.87
N VAL A 308 -16.66 4.71 -5.79
CA VAL A 308 -16.45 6.08 -6.27
C VAL A 308 -16.72 6.18 -7.78
N ASP A 309 -16.20 5.26 -8.59
CA ASP A 309 -16.48 5.26 -10.03
C ASP A 309 -17.98 5.09 -10.32
N ALA A 310 -18.65 4.15 -9.65
CA ALA A 310 -20.10 3.92 -9.80
C ALA A 310 -20.93 5.15 -9.40
N LEU A 311 -20.59 5.80 -8.28
CA LEU A 311 -21.24 7.04 -7.83
C LEU A 311 -20.99 8.19 -8.80
N MET A 312 -19.77 8.34 -9.31
CA MET A 312 -19.42 9.39 -10.27
C MET A 312 -20.07 9.18 -11.63
N GLU A 313 -20.35 7.94 -12.04
CA GLU A 313 -21.11 7.67 -13.25
C GLU A 313 -22.60 8.01 -13.09
N ASN A 314 -23.11 8.02 -11.85
CA ASN A 314 -24.48 8.44 -11.52
C ASN A 314 -25.55 7.72 -12.36
N ARG A 315 -25.32 6.42 -12.59
CA ARG A 315 -26.21 5.56 -13.40
C ARG A 315 -27.54 5.30 -12.69
N SER A 316 -28.55 4.91 -13.46
CA SER A 316 -29.83 4.46 -12.93
C SER A 316 -29.68 3.11 -12.22
N PRO A 317 -30.46 2.80 -11.17
CA PRO A 317 -30.51 1.47 -10.60
C PRO A 317 -30.91 0.36 -11.58
N ASN A 318 -31.68 0.71 -12.61
CA ASN A 318 -32.12 -0.22 -13.66
C ASN A 318 -31.13 -0.33 -14.83
N ASP A 319 -29.96 0.31 -14.72
CA ASP A 319 -28.97 0.29 -15.79
C ASP A 319 -28.25 -1.07 -15.85
N THR A 320 -28.49 -1.82 -16.93
CA THR A 320 -27.91 -3.15 -17.16
C THR A 320 -26.56 -3.09 -17.88
N SER A 321 -26.03 -1.90 -18.16
CA SER A 321 -24.75 -1.72 -18.86
C SER A 321 -23.51 -2.00 -17.99
N ALA A 322 -23.67 -2.22 -16.68
CA ALA A 322 -22.58 -2.66 -15.81
C ALA A 322 -22.21 -4.12 -16.12
N THR A 323 -21.09 -4.33 -16.81
CA THR A 323 -20.59 -5.66 -17.15
C THR A 323 -19.64 -6.17 -16.08
N GLY A 324 -19.96 -7.34 -15.51
CA GLY A 324 -19.15 -7.99 -14.47
C GLY A 324 -19.75 -7.89 -13.06
N THR A 325 -19.53 -8.95 -12.26
CA THR A 325 -20.14 -9.12 -10.94
C THR A 325 -19.69 -8.07 -9.93
N ALA A 326 -18.44 -7.61 -10.02
CA ALA A 326 -17.91 -6.56 -9.17
C ALA A 326 -18.49 -5.18 -9.50
N ALA A 327 -18.62 -4.84 -10.78
CA ALA A 327 -19.18 -3.57 -11.23
C ALA A 327 -20.68 -3.47 -10.89
N SER A 328 -21.43 -4.57 -11.08
CA SER A 328 -22.84 -4.63 -10.69
C SER A 328 -23.03 -4.55 -9.18
N SER A 329 -22.17 -5.19 -8.38
CA SER A 329 -22.19 -5.08 -6.92
C SER A 329 -21.87 -3.67 -6.43
N ALA A 330 -20.88 -3.00 -7.03
CA ALA A 330 -20.55 -1.61 -6.71
C ALA A 330 -21.70 -0.66 -7.08
N LEU A 331 -22.36 -0.87 -8.22
CA LEU A 331 -23.54 -0.11 -8.63
C LEU A 331 -24.72 -0.33 -7.67
N ALA A 332 -25.00 -1.57 -7.28
CA ALA A 332 -26.04 -1.88 -6.29
C ALA A 332 -25.76 -1.14 -4.97
N THR A 333 -24.53 -1.23 -4.46
CA THR A 333 -24.11 -0.52 -3.25
C THR A 333 -24.26 0.99 -3.41
N ALA A 334 -23.85 1.56 -4.55
CA ALA A 334 -24.00 2.99 -4.84
C ALA A 334 -25.46 3.45 -4.86
N ASN A 335 -26.40 2.56 -5.18
CA ASN A 335 -27.84 2.85 -5.17
C ASN A 335 -28.46 2.83 -3.77
N ASP A 336 -27.85 2.12 -2.84
CA ASP A 336 -28.26 2.10 -1.43
C ASP A 336 -27.82 3.37 -0.66
N PHE A 337 -26.93 4.17 -1.24
CA PHE A 337 -26.49 5.43 -0.63
C PHE A 337 -27.61 6.47 -0.62
N VAL A 338 -27.79 7.09 0.55
CA VAL A 338 -28.73 8.20 0.70
C VAL A 338 -28.20 9.43 -0.02
N LEU A 339 -29.03 10.00 -0.90
CA LEU A 339 -28.71 11.22 -1.64
C LEU A 339 -29.26 12.44 -0.90
N PHE A 340 -28.37 13.39 -0.60
CA PHE A 340 -28.72 14.70 -0.07
C PHE A 340 -28.33 15.79 -1.07
N ASP A 341 -29.29 16.59 -1.52
CA ASP A 341 -29.04 17.78 -2.34
C ASP A 341 -29.32 19.04 -1.50
N PRO A 342 -28.28 19.82 -1.11
CA PRO A 342 -28.44 21.04 -0.33
C PRO A 342 -29.29 22.13 -1.03
N LYS A 343 -29.46 22.05 -2.35
CA LYS A 343 -30.26 23.01 -3.13
C LYS A 343 -31.70 22.54 -3.32
N ALA A 344 -32.01 21.29 -3.02
CA ALA A 344 -33.34 20.74 -3.18
C ALA A 344 -34.31 21.33 -2.13
N PRO A 345 -35.58 21.58 -2.50
CA PRO A 345 -36.59 22.05 -1.56
C PRO A 345 -36.84 21.01 -0.46
N LYS A 346 -37.18 21.47 0.75
CA LYS A 346 -37.21 20.67 2.00
C LYS A 346 -38.12 19.42 2.02
N ASN A 347 -38.91 19.16 0.98
CA ASN A 347 -39.80 17.99 0.86
C ASN A 347 -39.78 17.35 -0.54
N SER A 348 -38.82 17.65 -1.41
CA SER A 348 -38.69 16.90 -2.65
C SER A 348 -38.07 15.54 -2.38
N ALA A 349 -38.64 14.48 -2.96
CA ALA A 349 -37.98 13.19 -3.02
C ALA A 349 -36.56 13.40 -3.60
N PRO A 350 -35.53 12.72 -3.06
CA PRO A 350 -34.19 12.76 -3.62
C PRO A 350 -34.22 12.12 -5.01
N ALA A 351 -34.53 12.93 -6.02
CA ALA A 351 -34.43 12.52 -7.39
C ALA A 351 -32.95 12.65 -7.77
N ARG A 352 -32.37 11.60 -8.34
CA ARG A 352 -31.21 11.74 -9.24
C ARG A 352 -31.68 12.50 -10.50
N ALA A 353 -32.05 13.77 -10.32
CA ALA A 353 -32.80 14.59 -11.27
C ALA A 353 -32.00 14.89 -12.54
N SER A 354 -30.68 14.69 -12.51
CA SER A 354 -29.85 14.57 -13.69
C SER A 354 -29.00 13.30 -13.59
N GLN A 355 -29.20 12.34 -14.49
CA GLN A 355 -28.33 11.17 -14.67
C GLN A 355 -27.05 11.54 -15.44
N ARG A 356 -26.49 12.72 -15.14
CA ARG A 356 -25.23 13.16 -15.72
C ARG A 356 -24.10 12.67 -14.84
N PRO A 357 -22.98 12.22 -15.42
CA PRO A 357 -21.81 11.84 -14.65
C PRO A 357 -21.21 13.07 -13.96
N PHE A 358 -20.65 12.84 -12.79
CA PHE A 358 -19.87 13.83 -12.05
C PHE A 358 -18.42 13.82 -12.55
N HIS A 359 -17.85 15.02 -12.70
CA HIS A 359 -16.44 15.20 -13.05
C HIS A 359 -15.55 15.49 -11.83
N GLN A 360 -16.15 15.88 -10.72
CA GLN A 360 -15.44 16.20 -9.48
C GLN A 360 -16.11 15.49 -8.33
N ALA A 361 -15.31 14.89 -7.45
CA ALA A 361 -15.80 14.25 -6.24
C ALA A 361 -14.88 14.56 -5.06
N ILE A 362 -15.48 14.71 -3.88
CA ILE A 362 -14.78 14.72 -2.59
C ILE A 362 -15.24 13.46 -1.86
N VAL A 363 -14.30 12.57 -1.56
CA VAL A 363 -14.53 11.29 -0.90
C VAL A 363 -14.02 11.40 0.53
N LEU A 364 -14.91 11.28 1.51
CA LEU A 364 -14.56 11.31 2.92
C LEU A 364 -14.82 9.94 3.56
N VAL A 365 -13.75 9.23 3.93
CA VAL A 365 -13.84 7.98 4.70
C VAL A 365 -13.86 8.30 6.19
N VAL A 366 -14.98 8.01 6.85
CA VAL A 366 -15.13 8.22 8.29
C VAL A 366 -14.68 6.96 9.04
N GLY A 367 -13.73 7.10 9.97
CA GLY A 367 -13.21 5.98 10.77
C GLY A 367 -11.82 5.49 10.38
N GLY A 368 -11.11 6.23 9.53
CA GLY A 368 -9.72 5.94 9.15
C GLY A 368 -9.57 5.68 7.65
N GLY A 369 -8.59 6.33 7.04
CA GLY A 369 -8.19 6.17 5.66
C GLY A 369 -6.76 5.65 5.53
N ASN A 370 -6.38 5.22 4.32
CA ASN A 370 -5.07 4.62 4.09
C ASN A 370 -4.49 5.03 2.73
N TYR A 371 -3.16 5.08 2.65
CA TYR A 371 -2.46 5.42 1.41
C TYR A 371 -2.71 4.44 0.26
N VAL A 372 -3.01 3.17 0.55
CA VAL A 372 -3.39 2.21 -0.49
C VAL A 372 -4.75 2.57 -1.10
N GLU A 373 -5.73 2.96 -0.28
CA GLU A 373 -7.04 3.38 -0.78
C GLU A 373 -6.93 4.66 -1.58
N TYR A 374 -6.20 5.64 -1.03
CA TYR A 374 -5.89 6.89 -1.71
C TYR A 374 -5.29 6.65 -3.10
N GLN A 375 -4.21 5.87 -3.17
CA GLN A 375 -3.53 5.61 -4.43
C GLN A 375 -4.43 4.85 -5.40
N ASN A 376 -5.15 3.84 -4.92
CA ASN A 376 -6.03 3.05 -5.77
C ASN A 376 -7.18 3.87 -6.36
N ILE A 377 -7.75 4.83 -5.61
CA ILE A 377 -8.75 5.77 -6.14
C ILE A 377 -8.13 6.64 -7.24
N LEU A 378 -6.92 7.15 -7.04
CA LEU A 378 -6.24 7.96 -8.05
C LEU A 378 -5.96 7.16 -9.33
N ASP A 379 -5.45 5.94 -9.21
CA ASP A 379 -5.12 5.07 -10.35
C ASP A 379 -6.37 4.74 -11.19
N HIS A 380 -7.54 4.59 -10.55
CA HIS A 380 -8.80 4.25 -11.21
C HIS A 380 -9.65 5.48 -11.59
N THR A 381 -9.18 6.69 -11.32
CA THR A 381 -9.88 7.91 -11.73
C THR A 381 -9.73 8.13 -13.24
N LYS A 382 -10.85 8.01 -13.97
CA LYS A 382 -10.87 8.19 -15.44
C LYS A 382 -10.37 9.58 -15.86
N PRO A 383 -9.72 9.72 -17.03
CA PRO A 383 -9.30 11.01 -17.57
C PRO A 383 -10.45 12.03 -17.63
N GLY A 384 -10.16 13.29 -17.27
CA GLY A 384 -11.18 14.35 -17.22
C GLY A 384 -12.06 14.32 -15.96
N ARG A 385 -11.72 13.49 -14.97
CA ARG A 385 -12.28 13.52 -13.63
C ARG A 385 -11.22 13.93 -12.61
N SER A 386 -11.66 14.51 -11.50
CA SER A 386 -10.83 14.89 -10.36
C SER A 386 -11.47 14.40 -9.07
N VAL A 387 -10.71 13.66 -8.27
CA VAL A 387 -11.17 13.13 -6.99
C VAL A 387 -10.25 13.64 -5.90
N VAL A 388 -10.84 14.21 -4.86
CA VAL A 388 -10.14 14.56 -3.61
C VAL A 388 -10.52 13.50 -2.58
N TYR A 389 -9.53 12.78 -2.08
CA TYR A 389 -9.72 11.81 -1.01
C TYR A 389 -9.34 12.43 0.34
N GLY A 390 -10.15 12.16 1.35
CA GLY A 390 -9.93 12.53 2.73
C GLY A 390 -10.47 11.47 3.67
N SER A 391 -10.00 11.52 4.91
CA SER A 391 -10.47 10.66 5.98
C SER A 391 -10.39 11.40 7.31
N THR A 392 -11.00 10.85 8.36
CA THR A 392 -10.86 11.38 9.72
C THR A 392 -9.42 11.32 10.21
N GLU A 393 -8.70 10.30 9.82
CA GLU A 393 -7.28 10.08 10.11
C GLU A 393 -6.68 9.17 9.04
N LEU A 394 -5.40 9.35 8.71
CA LEU A 394 -4.67 8.34 7.94
C LEU A 394 -4.05 7.35 8.92
N CYS A 395 -4.58 6.14 8.96
CA CYS A 395 -4.16 5.11 9.91
C CYS A 395 -3.32 4.03 9.23
N ASN A 396 -2.24 3.63 9.90
CA ASN A 396 -1.50 2.44 9.53
C ASN A 396 -2.12 1.20 10.20
N SER A 397 -1.61 0.02 9.85
CA SER A 397 -2.14 -1.24 10.36
C SER A 397 -2.01 -1.38 11.88
N GLU A 398 -0.90 -0.90 12.45
CA GLU A 398 -0.64 -0.92 13.89
C GLU A 398 -1.68 -0.10 14.65
N GLN A 399 -1.93 1.14 14.21
CA GLN A 399 -2.94 2.02 14.79
C GLN A 399 -4.34 1.42 14.66
N PHE A 400 -4.68 0.89 13.48
CA PHE A 400 -5.99 0.29 13.23
C PHE A 400 -6.22 -0.95 14.11
N VAL A 401 -5.25 -1.85 14.20
CA VAL A 401 -5.34 -3.03 15.07
C VAL A 401 -5.43 -2.64 16.54
N ALA A 402 -4.67 -1.62 16.98
CA ALA A 402 -4.78 -1.11 18.35
C ALA A 402 -6.19 -0.57 18.66
N GLN A 403 -6.82 0.12 17.71
CA GLN A 403 -8.22 0.56 17.84
C GLN A 403 -9.16 -0.65 17.97
N LEU A 404 -9.04 -1.67 17.12
CA LEU A 404 -9.86 -2.88 17.21
C LEU A 404 -9.70 -3.58 18.57
N SER A 405 -8.46 -3.73 19.05
CA SER A 405 -8.18 -4.31 20.37
C SER A 405 -8.83 -3.50 21.50
N SER A 406 -8.92 -2.17 21.38
CA SER A 406 -9.56 -1.31 22.39
C SER A 406 -11.09 -1.42 22.44
N LEU A 407 -11.71 -1.95 21.38
CA LEU A 407 -13.16 -2.12 21.29
C LEU A 407 -13.63 -3.43 21.94
N THR A 408 -12.74 -4.40 22.13
CA THR A 408 -13.05 -5.56 22.98
C THR A 408 -13.23 -5.15 24.44
N GLY A 409 -14.36 -5.52 25.05
CA GLY A 409 -14.62 -5.30 26.47
C GLY A 409 -15.32 -4.00 26.84
N ARG A 410 -15.76 -3.18 25.87
CA ARG A 410 -16.82 -2.19 26.14
C ARG A 410 -18.17 -2.88 25.90
N GLU A 411 -18.97 -3.02 26.96
CA GLU A 411 -20.41 -3.28 26.79
C GLU A 411 -20.93 -2.32 25.71
N ALA A 412 -21.74 -2.86 24.78
CA ALA A 412 -22.39 -2.03 23.76
C ALA A 412 -22.99 -0.80 24.46
N PRO A 413 -22.81 0.43 23.93
CA PRO A 413 -23.40 1.60 24.56
C PRO A 413 -24.89 1.33 24.69
N GLU A 414 -25.35 1.22 25.94
CA GLU A 414 -26.75 1.08 26.28
C GLU A 414 -27.50 2.15 25.49
N ALA A 415 -28.42 1.72 24.63
CA ALA A 415 -29.15 2.64 23.77
C ALA A 415 -29.71 3.75 24.65
N ILE A 416 -29.22 4.98 24.45
CA ILE A 416 -29.73 6.16 25.16
C ILE A 416 -31.20 6.27 24.75
N ALA A 417 -32.08 5.74 25.61
CA ALA A 417 -33.50 5.95 25.49
C ALA A 417 -33.75 7.46 25.57
N PRO A 418 -34.57 8.03 24.69
CA PRO A 418 -34.86 9.45 24.76
C PRO A 418 -35.55 9.73 26.09
N ALA A 419 -34.99 10.66 26.88
CA ALA A 419 -35.65 11.19 28.05
C ALA A 419 -36.97 11.83 27.61
N VAL A 420 -38.08 11.16 27.95
CA VAL A 420 -39.40 11.75 27.90
C VAL A 420 -39.59 12.43 29.25
N ASP A 421 -39.27 13.72 29.30
CA ASP A 421 -39.69 14.56 30.42
C ASP A 421 -41.16 14.94 30.21
N GLY A 422 -41.99 14.64 31.22
CA GLY A 422 -43.36 15.11 31.40
C GLY A 422 -43.44 16.19 32.46
#